data_AF-A0A2W4P6M6-F1
#
_entry.id   AF-A0A2W4P6M6-F1
#
_cell.length_a   1.000
_cell.length_b   1.000
_cell.length_c   1.000
_cell.angle_alpha   90.00
_cell.angle_beta   90.00
_cell.angle_gamma   90.00
#
_symmetry.space_group_name_H-M   'P 1'
#
loop_
_entity.id
_entity.type
_entity.pdbx_description
1 polymer ?
#
loop_
_entity_poly.entity_id
_entity_poly.type
_entity_poly.pdbx_seq_one_letter_code
_entity_poly.pdbx_strand_id
1 'polypeptide(L)'
;MTTLTMAFLTNGYSVKYVPIEYRKRSGRSKFHWLADTRRYILQVVRMILMHEPIRFFGPIAGWVGTVGGGKLIWDVTTKNFRVASNTIVMLGVAFALAGIGLLADLLVQLNKRDYSVLPATRE
;
A
#
# COMPACT_ATOMS: atom_id res chain seq x y z
N MET A 1 -3.75 -6.40 16.09
CA MET A 1 -4.98 -5.96 15.40
C MET A 1 -5.27 -6.90 14.26
N THR A 2 -6.46 -7.49 14.17
CA THR A 2 -6.81 -8.39 13.05
C THR A 2 -7.38 -7.58 11.88
N THR A 3 -7.31 -8.11 10.67
CA THR A 3 -7.90 -7.50 9.47
C THR A 3 -9.40 -7.26 9.63
N LEU A 4 -10.09 -8.14 10.38
CA LEU A 4 -11.50 -7.99 10.71
C LEU A 4 -11.76 -6.79 11.62
N THR A 5 -10.92 -6.58 12.65
CA THR A 5 -11.07 -5.41 13.53
C THR A 5 -10.77 -4.12 12.79
N MET A 6 -9.76 -4.09 11.92
CA MET A 6 -9.49 -2.93 11.06
C MET A 6 -10.69 -2.62 10.17
N ALA A 7 -11.25 -3.63 9.49
CA ALA A 7 -12.43 -3.48 8.64
C ALA A 7 -13.66 -2.94 9.40
N PHE A 8 -13.89 -3.39 10.64
CA PHE A 8 -15.00 -2.86 11.44
C PHE A 8 -14.77 -1.40 11.84
N LEU A 9 -13.55 -1.04 12.24
CA LEU A 9 -13.21 0.35 12.58
C LEU A 9 -13.28 1.30 11.38
N THR A 10 -12.82 0.88 10.20
CA THR A 10 -12.86 1.71 9.00
C THR A 10 -14.27 1.90 8.44
N ASN A 11 -15.20 0.98 8.73
CA ASN A 11 -16.61 1.06 8.31
C ASN A 11 -17.54 1.62 9.40
N GLY A 12 -17.01 2.17 10.50
CA GLY A 12 -17.81 2.84 11.53
C GLY A 12 -18.57 1.90 12.48
N TYR A 13 -18.25 0.61 12.51
CA TYR A 13 -18.85 -0.33 13.45
C TYR A 13 -18.27 -0.20 14.86
N SER A 14 -19.12 -0.37 15.87
CA SER A 14 -18.70 -0.41 17.28
C SER A 14 -17.96 -1.72 17.60
N VAL A 15 -16.78 -1.62 18.21
CA VAL A 15 -15.96 -2.78 18.62
C VAL A 15 -15.81 -2.76 20.14
N LYS A 16 -16.26 -3.82 20.81
CA LYS A 16 -16.06 -4.02 22.25
C LYS A 16 -14.87 -4.96 22.49
N TYR A 17 -13.92 -4.54 23.32
CA TYR A 17 -12.83 -5.39 23.78
C TYR A 17 -13.25 -6.14 25.04
N VAL A 18 -13.11 -7.47 25.03
CA VAL A 18 -13.41 -8.33 26.19
C VAL A 18 -12.08 -8.85 26.73
N PRO A 19 -11.78 -8.68 28.03
CA PRO A 19 -10.55 -9.18 28.62
C PRO A 19 -10.55 -10.72 28.59
N ILE A 20 -9.40 -11.29 28.25
CA ILE A 20 -9.16 -12.73 28.21
C ILE A 20 -7.92 -13.05 29.02
N GLU A 21 -8.02 -14.00 29.95
CA GLU A 21 -6.88 -14.49 30.72
C GLU A 21 -5.95 -15.34 29.83
N TYR A 22 -4.73 -14.84 29.61
CA TYR A 22 -3.71 -15.54 28.85
C TYR A 22 -2.98 -16.56 29.74
N ARG A 23 -3.05 -17.84 29.35
CA ARG A 23 -2.27 -18.92 29.99
C ARG A 23 -0.93 -19.14 29.29
N LYS A 24 0.06 -19.63 30.04
CA LYS A 24 1.40 -19.93 29.51
C LYS A 24 1.31 -20.95 28.37
N ARG A 25 1.87 -20.59 27.22
CA ARG A 25 1.97 -21.46 26.04
C ARG A 25 2.81 -22.70 26.36
N SER A 26 2.25 -23.89 26.15
CA SER A 26 2.98 -25.15 26.11
C SER A 26 3.32 -25.50 24.65
N GLY A 27 4.60 -25.77 24.35
CA GLY A 27 5.08 -26.25 23.04
C GLY A 27 6.01 -25.31 22.25
N ARG A 28 6.71 -25.86 21.25
CA ARG A 28 7.64 -25.13 20.36
C ARG A 28 6.92 -24.23 19.35
N SER A 29 7.62 -23.21 18.84
CA SER A 29 7.11 -22.32 17.80
C SER A 29 6.81 -23.10 16.52
N LYS A 30 5.61 -22.93 15.95
CA LYS A 30 5.24 -23.43 14.62
C LYS A 30 5.62 -22.44 13.51
N PHE A 31 6.37 -21.40 13.86
CA PHE A 31 6.72 -20.33 12.93
C PHE A 31 7.86 -20.78 12.01
N HIS A 32 7.56 -20.87 10.72
CA HIS A 32 8.52 -21.20 9.69
C HIS A 32 8.98 -19.89 9.03
N TRP A 33 10.18 -19.43 9.39
CA TRP A 33 10.68 -18.10 9.01
C TRP A 33 10.49 -17.76 7.52
N LEU A 34 10.82 -18.66 6.59
CA LEU A 34 10.72 -18.36 5.16
C LEU A 34 9.28 -18.39 4.63
N ALA A 35 8.52 -19.43 4.99
CA ALA A 35 7.18 -19.65 4.46
C ALA A 35 6.16 -18.68 5.05
N ASP A 36 6.26 -18.43 6.36
CA ASP A 36 5.32 -17.56 7.07
C ASP A 36 5.61 -16.08 6.80
N THR A 37 6.89 -15.70 6.65
CA THR A 37 7.24 -14.31 6.27
C THR A 37 6.73 -13.96 4.88
N ARG A 38 6.83 -14.87 3.90
CA ARG A 38 6.29 -14.61 2.54
C ARG A 38 4.78 -14.39 2.57
N ARG A 39 4.05 -15.23 3.32
CA ARG A 39 2.60 -15.08 3.51
C ARG A 39 2.25 -13.76 4.20
N TYR A 40 3.03 -13.40 5.22
CA TYR A 40 2.86 -12.15 5.93
C TYR A 40 3.10 -10.93 5.03
N ILE A 41 4.17 -10.91 4.22
CA ILE A 41 4.45 -9.84 3.27
C ILE A 41 3.29 -9.67 2.27
N LEU A 42 2.83 -10.78 1.67
CA LEU A 42 1.69 -10.74 0.75
C LEU A 42 0.42 -10.21 1.43
N GLN A 43 0.19 -10.56 2.70
CA GLN A 43 -0.94 -10.07 3.47
C GLN A 43 -0.86 -8.56 3.72
N VAL A 44 0.33 -8.05 4.06
CA VAL A 44 0.57 -6.61 4.28
C VAL A 44 0.38 -5.84 2.97
N VAL A 45 0.97 -6.30 1.87
CA VAL A 45 0.79 -5.68 0.54
C VAL A 45 -0.69 -5.64 0.16
N ARG A 46 -1.42 -6.75 0.35
CA ARG A 46 -2.86 -6.81 0.09
C ARG A 46 -3.66 -5.81 0.94
N MET A 47 -3.31 -5.68 2.21
CA MET A 47 -3.97 -4.74 3.12
C MET A 47 -3.78 -3.28 2.66
N ILE A 48 -2.56 -2.90 2.27
CA ILE A 48 -2.24 -1.55 1.80
C ILE A 48 -3.00 -1.25 0.49
N LEU A 49 -2.91 -2.16 -0.49
CA LEU A 49 -3.55 -1.99 -1.79
C LEU A 49 -5.09 -1.91 -1.71
N MET A 50 -5.69 -2.56 -0.70
CA MET A 50 -7.14 -2.56 -0.52
C MET A 50 -7.67 -1.28 0.15
N HIS A 51 -6.83 -0.53 0.86
CA HIS A 51 -7.28 0.67 1.61
C HIS A 51 -6.76 1.98 0.99
N GLU A 52 -5.49 2.04 0.59
CA GLU A 52 -4.82 3.25 0.08
C GLU A 52 -3.66 2.87 -0.88
N PRO A 53 -3.95 2.45 -2.13
CA PRO A 53 -2.93 1.96 -3.04
C PRO A 53 -1.94 3.04 -3.48
N ILE A 54 -2.34 4.32 -3.55
CA ILE A 54 -1.44 5.43 -3.90
C ILE A 54 -0.28 5.57 -2.90
N ARG A 55 -0.48 5.17 -1.64
CA ARG A 55 0.54 5.23 -0.60
C ARG A 55 1.67 4.22 -0.82
N PHE A 56 1.42 3.18 -1.60
CA PHE A 56 2.43 2.20 -2.02
C PHE A 56 3.15 2.64 -3.31
N PHE A 57 2.40 2.98 -4.36
CA PHE A 57 2.98 3.34 -5.66
C PHE A 57 3.59 4.74 -5.70
N GLY A 58 3.01 5.69 -4.96
CA GLY A 58 3.44 7.08 -4.89
C GLY A 58 4.92 7.28 -4.51
N PRO A 59 5.41 6.73 -3.39
CA PRO A 59 6.82 6.88 -3.01
C PRO A 59 7.77 6.24 -4.03
N ILE A 60 7.38 5.12 -4.65
CA ILE A 60 8.20 4.43 -5.67
C ILE A 60 8.26 5.28 -6.95
N ALA A 61 7.11 5.73 -7.45
CA ALA A 61 7.02 6.58 -8.62
C ALA A 61 7.76 7.91 -8.41
N GLY A 62 7.62 8.52 -7.22
CA GLY A 62 8.34 9.72 -6.83
C GLY A 62 9.85 9.51 -6.82
N TRP A 63 10.33 8.43 -6.21
CA TRP A 63 11.77 8.13 -6.16
C TRP A 63 12.37 7.92 -7.56
N VAL A 64 11.73 7.09 -8.39
CA VAL A 64 12.19 6.85 -9.78
C VAL A 64 12.10 8.14 -10.60
N GLY A 65 11.06 8.95 -10.40
CA GLY A 65 10.89 10.24 -11.05
C GLY A 65 11.96 11.26 -10.66
N THR A 66 12.33 11.34 -9.37
CA THR A 66 13.41 12.21 -8.89
C THR A 66 14.76 11.79 -9.47
N VAL A 67 15.07 10.49 -9.47
CA VAL A 67 16.33 9.98 -10.05
C VAL A 67 16.35 10.20 -11.56
N GLY A 68 15.24 9.93 -12.26
CA GLY A 68 15.10 10.15 -13.70
C GLY A 68 15.22 11.63 -14.08
N GLY A 69 14.62 12.53 -13.28
CA GLY A 69 14.70 13.98 -13.45
C GLY A 69 16.12 14.51 -13.22
N GLY A 70 16.79 14.05 -12.17
CA GLY A 70 18.20 14.39 -11.93
C GLY A 70 19.11 13.95 -13.08
N LYS A 71 18.87 12.74 -13.60
CA LYS A 71 19.60 12.22 -14.76
C LYS A 71 19.31 13.02 -16.04
N LEU A 72 18.07 13.47 -16.24
CA LEU A 72 17.70 14.32 -17.37
C LEU A 72 18.47 15.64 -17.33
N ILE A 73 18.52 16.31 -16.18
CA ILE A 73 19.27 17.56 -16.01
C ILE A 73 20.74 17.34 -16.34
N TRP A 74 21.34 16.25 -15.84
CA TRP A 74 22.73 15.91 -16.12
C TRP A 74 23.03 15.67 -17.60
N ASP A 75 22.17 14.89 -18.29
CA ASP A 75 22.33 14.61 -19.72
C ASP A 75 22.15 15.88 -20.58
N VAL A 76 21.19 16.75 -20.23
CA VAL A 76 20.94 18.01 -20.96
C VAL A 76 22.11 18.99 -20.83
N THR A 77 22.69 19.14 -19.64
CA THR A 77 23.83 20.04 -19.41
C THR A 77 25.14 19.50 -20.01
N THR A 78 25.38 18.19 -19.99
CA THR A 78 26.69 17.62 -20.37
C THR A 78 26.79 17.21 -21.84
N LYS A 79 25.67 16.87 -22.50
CA LYS A 79 25.68 16.22 -23.83
C LYS A 79 24.89 16.97 -24.92
N ASN A 80 25.01 18.30 -25.01
CA ASN A 80 24.45 19.10 -26.12
C ASN A 80 23.03 18.64 -26.52
N PHE A 81 22.09 18.61 -25.56
CA PHE A 81 20.68 18.23 -25.78
C PHE A 81 20.41 16.78 -26.24
N ARG A 82 21.39 15.86 -26.24
CA ARG A 82 21.11 14.43 -26.51
C ARG A 82 20.60 13.74 -25.26
N VAL A 83 19.28 13.57 -25.19
CA VAL A 83 18.64 12.74 -24.17
C VAL A 83 18.97 11.27 -24.43
N ALA A 84 19.64 10.62 -23.48
CA ALA A 84 19.92 9.19 -23.60
C ALA A 84 18.61 8.37 -23.50
N SER A 85 18.47 7.31 -24.30
CA SER A 85 17.29 6.44 -24.27
C SER A 85 16.96 5.93 -22.87
N ASN A 86 17.98 5.63 -22.04
CA ASN A 86 17.77 5.20 -20.66
C ASN A 86 17.04 6.26 -19.80
N THR A 87 17.22 7.56 -20.07
CA THR A 87 16.51 8.64 -19.32
C THR A 87 15.03 8.65 -19.67
N ILE A 88 14.72 8.50 -20.96
CA ILE A 88 13.35 8.49 -21.48
C ILE A 88 12.60 7.27 -20.94
N VAL A 89 13.23 6.09 -20.96
CA VAL A 89 12.66 4.86 -20.39
C VAL A 89 12.42 5.02 -18.89
N MET A 90 13.37 5.58 -18.15
CA MET A 90 13.24 5.77 -16.70
C MET A 90 12.10 6.73 -16.34
N LEU A 91 11.97 7.85 -17.05
CA LEU A 91 10.85 8.79 -16.88
C LEU A 91 9.51 8.18 -17.32
N GLY A 92 9.51 7.40 -18.40
CA GLY A 92 8.33 6.65 -18.85
C GLY A 92 7.84 5.65 -17.79
N VAL A 93 8.76 4.95 -17.13
CA VAL A 93 8.44 4.03 -16.03
C VAL A 93 7.91 4.80 -14.81
N ALA A 94 8.53 5.93 -14.43
CA ALA A 94 8.02 6.76 -13.34
C ALA A 94 6.59 7.23 -13.60
N PHE A 95 6.31 7.68 -14.83
CA PHE A 95 4.99 8.13 -15.25
C PHE A 95 3.97 6.96 -15.25
N ALA A 96 4.35 5.80 -15.78
CA ALA A 96 3.49 4.62 -15.78
C ALA A 96 3.14 4.16 -14.35
N LEU A 97 4.12 4.16 -13.42
CA LEU A 97 3.88 3.82 -12.01
C LEU A 97 2.94 4.82 -11.33
N ALA A 98 3.10 6.11 -11.60
CA ALA A 98 2.19 7.14 -11.11
C ALA A 98 0.77 6.92 -11.65
N GLY A 99 0.63 6.64 -12.95
CA GLY A 99 -0.64 6.32 -13.60
C GLY A 99 -1.33 5.09 -12.99
N ILE A 100 -0.60 4.00 -12.80
CA ILE A 100 -1.13 2.78 -12.17
C ILE A 100 -1.56 3.07 -10.72
N GLY A 101 -0.77 3.83 -9.96
CA GLY A 101 -1.10 4.21 -8.60
C GLY A 101 -2.40 5.01 -8.51
N LEU A 102 -2.58 6.00 -9.39
CA LEU A 102 -3.80 6.81 -9.46
C LEU A 102 -5.01 5.99 -9.91
N LEU A 103 -4.85 5.11 -10.91
CA LEU A 103 -5.91 4.21 -11.36
C LEU A 103 -6.34 3.23 -10.26
N ALA A 104 -5.39 2.69 -9.50
CA ALA A 104 -5.68 1.83 -8.37
C ALA A 104 -6.44 2.58 -7.27
N ASP A 105 -6.06 3.82 -7.00
CA ASP A 105 -6.73 4.66 -5.99
C ASP A 105 -8.17 4.96 -6.38
N LEU A 106 -8.39 5.32 -7.64
CA LEU A 106 -9.73 5.51 -8.21
C LEU A 106 -10.57 4.23 -8.11
N LEU A 107 -10.00 3.07 -8.46
CA LEU A 107 -10.70 1.79 -8.36
C LEU A 107 -11.11 1.46 -6.92
N VAL A 108 -10.26 1.74 -5.93
CA VAL A 108 -10.57 1.55 -4.52
C VAL A 108 -11.67 2.50 -4.08
N GLN A 109 -11.62 3.76 -4.49
CA GLN A 109 -12.63 4.76 -4.17
C GLN A 109 -13.99 4.42 -4.77
N LEU A 110 -14.02 3.94 -6.02
CA LEU A 110 -15.25 3.48 -6.68
C LEU A 110 -15.86 2.24 -6.01
N ASN A 111 -15.04 1.39 -5.39
CA ASN A 111 -15.51 0.16 -4.73
C ASN A 111 -15.90 0.37 -3.26
N LYS A 112 -15.62 1.54 -2.66
CA LYS A 112 -16.15 1.88 -1.33
C LYS A 112 -17.65 2.11 -1.46
N ARG A 113 -18.47 1.10 -1.12
CA ARG A 113 -19.91 1.27 -0.96
C ARG A 113 -20.18 2.11 0.27
N ASP A 114 -21.01 3.14 0.14
CA ASP A 114 -21.51 3.93 1.26
C ASP A 114 -22.39 3.05 2.14
N TYR A 115 -21.81 2.53 3.23
CA TYR A 115 -22.58 1.91 4.29
C TYR A 115 -23.12 3.02 5.19
N SER A 116 -24.35 3.47 4.92
CA SER A 116 -25.15 4.21 5.90
C SER A 116 -25.47 3.28 7.07
N VAL A 117 -24.51 3.11 7.97
CA VAL A 117 -24.70 2.35 9.20
C VAL A 117 -25.69 3.10 10.09
N LEU A 118 -26.84 2.48 10.35
CA LEU A 118 -27.79 2.99 11.34
C LEU A 118 -27.09 3.00 12.71
N PRO A 119 -27.22 4.09 13.50
CA PRO A 119 -26.60 4.16 14.81
C PRO A 119 -27.09 2.98 15.65
N ALA A 120 -26.16 2.26 16.28
CA ALA A 120 -26.48 1.19 17.21
C ALA A 120 -27.35 1.78 18.33
N THR A 121 -28.65 1.51 18.29
CA THR A 121 -29.59 1.83 19.37
C THR A 121 -29.09 1.14 20.63
N ARG A 122 -28.79 1.94 21.66
CA ARG A 122 -28.45 1.44 22.98
C ARG A 122 -29.71 0.83 23.60
N GLU A 123 -29.74 -0.49 23.69
CA GLU A 123 -30.47 -1.19 24.76
C GLU A 123 -29.49 -1.59 25.87
#